data_AF-A0A6A8UIY5-F1
#
_entry.id   AF-A0A6A8UIY5-F1
#
_cell.length_a   1.000
_cell.length_b   1.000
_cell.length_c   1.000
_cell.angle_alpha   90.00
_cell.angle_beta   90.00
_cell.angle_gamma   90.00
#
_symmetry.space_group_name_H-M   'P 1'
#
loop_
_entity.id
_entity.type
_entity.pdbx_description
1 polymer ?
#
loop_
_entity_poly.entity_id
_entity_poly.type
_entity_poly.pdbx_seq_one_letter_code
_entity_poly.pdbx_strand_id
1 'polypeptide(L)'
;MSYHHFTIDERESILVYRTQGLNFSQIAKLLHRHPSSISREWKRHLKEGSYSPSHAQESYHLAKSHCGRKRMLEIDHNLSNTVKHLFLDYQWSPEGIEGRLRLEYRKTVISYQTIYRAIYRGHFDDNSLSHGARGVIRKLRHRGKTRHTKGYVENRGKISISHTIHERPEDVNNRTRIGDWEADTVAGKTRKACLVTLTDRYSRFLQIQKVAVKKSKLVIEAMVKMLEPLTKHTVTPDRGKEFTYHQKLSDQLNIEVYFPDPHAPWQRGTNENTNGLLREYFPKGSDLTLVDVQTIQLWENKLNNRPRKCLNWKTPYEVFYGESVHLI
;
A
#
# COMPACT_ATOMS: atom_id res chain seq x y z
N MET A 1 -32.56 18.17 15.62
CA MET A 1 -33.63 17.25 15.20
C MET A 1 -33.22 16.57 13.90
N SER A 2 -33.16 15.25 13.87
CA SER A 2 -32.97 14.49 12.64
C SER A 2 -34.22 14.65 11.76
N TYR A 3 -34.06 15.07 10.50
CA TYR A 3 -35.17 15.15 9.56
C TYR A 3 -35.53 13.73 9.09
N HIS A 4 -36.71 13.25 9.48
CA HIS A 4 -37.20 11.93 9.09
C HIS A 4 -38.11 12.03 7.87
N HIS A 5 -37.70 11.45 6.74
CA HIS A 5 -38.52 11.33 5.54
C HIS A 5 -39.75 10.43 5.78
N PHE A 6 -40.81 10.60 4.99
CA PHE A 6 -41.96 9.70 5.01
C PHE A 6 -41.59 8.32 4.49
N THR A 7 -42.07 7.26 5.14
CA THR A 7 -42.01 5.88 4.63
C THR A 7 -43.12 5.61 3.61
N ILE A 8 -43.08 4.47 2.94
CA ILE A 8 -44.18 4.05 2.06
C ILE A 8 -45.47 3.85 2.87
N ASP A 9 -45.39 3.20 4.04
CA ASP A 9 -46.53 2.96 4.92
C ASP A 9 -47.20 4.26 5.40
N GLU A 10 -46.39 5.28 5.73
CA GLU A 10 -46.92 6.60 6.09
C GLU A 10 -47.59 7.29 4.89
N ARG A 11 -47.04 7.13 3.67
CA ARG A 11 -47.65 7.67 2.44
C ARG A 11 -48.97 6.99 2.10
N GLU A 12 -49.06 5.67 2.29
CA GLU A 12 -50.29 4.91 2.13
C GLU A 12 -51.34 5.32 3.17
N SER A 13 -50.92 5.48 4.42
CA SER A 13 -51.78 5.97 5.49
C SER A 13 -52.33 7.38 5.20
N ILE A 14 -51.50 8.27 4.65
CA ILE A 14 -51.96 9.60 4.20
C ILE A 14 -53.07 9.49 3.14
N LEU A 15 -52.93 8.57 2.16
CA LEU A 15 -53.97 8.35 1.15
C LEU A 15 -55.27 7.86 1.80
N VAL A 16 -55.20 6.81 2.63
CA VAL A 16 -56.36 6.20 3.29
C VAL A 16 -57.09 7.20 4.19
N TYR A 17 -56.37 7.97 5.00
CA TYR A 17 -57.03 8.94 5.88
C TYR A 17 -57.65 10.11 5.10
N ARG A 18 -57.08 10.50 3.96
CA ARG A 18 -57.67 11.53 3.10
C ARG A 18 -58.93 11.05 2.39
N THR A 19 -58.99 9.78 1.96
CA THR A 19 -60.23 9.21 1.40
C THR A 19 -61.31 9.04 2.47
N GLN A 20 -60.95 8.83 3.73
CA GLN A 20 -61.85 8.85 4.89
C GLN A 20 -62.29 10.26 5.33
N GLY A 21 -61.83 11.32 4.66
CA GLY A 21 -62.25 12.71 4.92
C GLY A 21 -61.49 13.43 6.04
N LEU A 22 -60.43 12.84 6.60
CA LEU A 22 -59.64 13.50 7.66
C LEU A 22 -58.86 14.70 7.11
N ASN A 23 -58.73 15.75 7.92
CA ASN A 23 -57.91 16.92 7.59
C ASN A 23 -56.43 16.67 7.94
N PHE A 24 -55.53 17.50 7.40
CA PHE A 24 -54.08 17.31 7.59
C PHE A 24 -53.63 17.38 9.05
N SER A 25 -54.33 18.12 9.91
CA SER A 25 -54.02 18.20 11.35
C SER A 25 -54.37 16.91 12.09
N GLN A 26 -55.47 16.24 11.71
CA GLN A 26 -55.85 14.94 12.26
C GLN A 26 -54.87 13.84 11.81
N ILE A 27 -54.54 13.81 10.51
CA ILE A 27 -53.57 12.87 9.94
C ILE A 27 -52.20 13.03 10.60
N ALA A 28 -51.76 14.26 10.81
CA ALA A 28 -50.51 14.57 11.48
C ALA A 28 -50.46 14.04 12.91
N LYS A 29 -51.56 14.12 13.67
CA LYS A 29 -51.65 13.52 15.01
C LYS A 29 -51.55 12.00 14.98
N LEU A 30 -52.24 11.35 14.04
CA LEU A 30 -52.23 9.88 13.88
C LEU A 30 -50.86 9.34 13.47
N LEU A 31 -50.14 10.05 12.59
CA LEU A 31 -48.82 9.66 12.12
C LEU A 31 -47.68 10.24 12.98
N HIS A 32 -47.99 10.95 14.07
CA HIS A 32 -47.01 11.65 14.91
C HIS A 32 -46.06 12.56 14.10
N ARG A 33 -46.59 13.25 13.08
CA ARG A 33 -45.85 14.19 12.22
C ARG A 33 -46.36 15.62 12.39
N HIS A 34 -45.63 16.58 11.83
CA HIS A 34 -46.09 17.96 11.79
C HIS A 34 -47.14 18.18 10.68
N PRO A 35 -48.25 18.91 10.91
CA PRO A 35 -49.29 19.16 9.89
C PRO A 35 -48.76 19.74 8.57
N SER A 36 -47.77 20.64 8.65
CA SER A 36 -47.16 21.23 7.46
C SER A 36 -46.36 20.20 6.64
N SER A 37 -45.80 19.16 7.25
CA SER A 37 -45.10 18.09 6.54
C SER A 37 -46.07 17.24 5.71
N ILE A 38 -47.22 16.87 6.31
CA ILE A 38 -48.30 16.14 5.61
C ILE A 38 -48.84 16.98 4.45
N SER A 39 -49.11 18.27 4.70
CA SER A 39 -49.63 19.17 3.66
C SER A 39 -48.64 19.34 2.50
N ARG A 40 -47.34 19.50 2.79
CA ARG A 40 -46.29 19.63 1.76
C ARG A 40 -46.12 18.35 0.97
N GLU A 41 -46.13 17.18 1.62
CA GLU A 41 -46.06 15.88 0.95
C GLU A 41 -47.25 15.70 -0.01
N TRP A 42 -48.47 15.91 0.50
CA TRP A 42 -49.69 15.82 -0.30
C TRP A 42 -49.64 16.74 -1.52
N LYS A 43 -49.36 18.04 -1.30
CA LYS A 43 -49.32 19.03 -2.39
C LYS A 43 -48.23 18.74 -3.43
N ARG A 44 -47.06 18.25 -2.99
CA ARG A 44 -45.93 17.94 -3.89
C ARG A 44 -46.25 16.79 -4.84
N HIS A 45 -47.06 15.83 -4.40
CA HIS A 45 -47.33 14.59 -5.13
C HIS A 45 -48.79 14.47 -5.62
N LEU A 46 -49.60 15.52 -5.47
CA LEU A 46 -50.93 15.62 -6.06
C LEU A 46 -50.78 15.97 -7.55
N LYS A 47 -51.11 15.02 -8.44
CA LYS A 47 -51.11 15.22 -9.90
C LYS A 47 -52.49 14.89 -10.45
N GLU A 48 -53.01 15.75 -11.34
CA GLU A 48 -54.31 15.55 -12.00
C GLU A 48 -55.45 15.24 -11.02
N GLY A 49 -55.40 15.85 -9.82
CA GLY A 49 -56.40 15.65 -8.77
C GLY A 49 -56.25 14.37 -7.94
N SER A 50 -55.28 13.51 -8.24
CA SER A 50 -55.04 12.25 -7.52
C SER A 50 -53.69 12.24 -6.79
N TYR A 51 -53.66 11.61 -5.60
CA TYR A 51 -52.45 11.38 -4.84
C TYR A 51 -52.10 9.89 -4.90
N SER A 52 -50.88 9.56 -5.29
CA SER A 52 -50.39 8.18 -5.36
C SER A 52 -49.17 7.98 -4.43
N PRO A 53 -49.28 7.11 -3.40
CA PRO A 53 -48.18 6.76 -2.52
C PRO A 53 -46.96 6.18 -3.25
N SER A 54 -47.19 5.31 -4.23
CA SER A 54 -46.11 4.69 -5.02
C SER A 54 -45.35 5.73 -5.86
N HIS A 55 -46.07 6.66 -6.50
CA HIS A 55 -45.46 7.76 -7.24
C HIS A 55 -44.67 8.71 -6.33
N ALA A 56 -45.21 9.03 -5.14
CA ALA A 56 -44.53 9.85 -4.15
C ALA A 56 -43.22 9.19 -3.66
N GLN A 57 -43.26 7.88 -3.41
CA GLN A 57 -42.11 7.08 -3.02
C GLN A 57 -41.05 7.00 -4.14
N GLU A 58 -41.46 6.74 -5.37
CA GLU A 58 -40.58 6.71 -6.54
C GLU A 58 -39.90 8.07 -6.77
N SER A 59 -40.68 9.16 -6.73
CA SER A 59 -40.16 10.53 -6.83
C SER A 59 -39.13 10.83 -5.74
N TYR A 60 -39.37 10.39 -4.50
CA TYR A 60 -38.39 10.48 -3.42
C TYR A 60 -37.12 9.68 -3.74
N HIS A 61 -37.23 8.43 -4.20
CA HIS A 61 -36.07 7.62 -4.55
C HIS A 61 -35.25 8.22 -5.70
N LEU A 62 -35.90 8.76 -6.73
CA LEU A 62 -35.25 9.47 -7.83
C LEU A 62 -34.53 10.73 -7.33
N ALA A 63 -35.17 11.55 -6.49
CA ALA A 63 -34.52 12.71 -5.91
C ALA A 63 -33.34 12.30 -5.01
N LYS A 64 -33.49 11.21 -4.24
CA LYS A 64 -32.46 10.70 -3.34
C LYS A 64 -31.28 10.10 -4.08
N SER A 65 -31.48 9.47 -5.24
CA SER A 65 -30.40 8.93 -6.07
C SER A 65 -29.51 10.05 -6.66
N HIS A 66 -30.08 11.23 -6.86
CA HIS A 66 -29.34 12.44 -7.26
C HIS A 66 -28.61 13.13 -6.09
N CYS A 67 -28.95 12.78 -4.85
CA CYS A 67 -28.34 13.36 -3.66
C CYS A 67 -27.01 12.67 -3.30
N GLY A 68 -26.12 13.43 -2.65
CA GLY A 68 -24.86 12.92 -2.11
C GLY A 68 -23.70 12.96 -3.10
N ARG A 69 -22.49 12.76 -2.57
CA ARG A 69 -21.27 12.77 -3.40
C ARG A 69 -21.21 11.49 -4.23
N LYS A 70 -21.36 11.64 -5.54
CA LYS A 70 -21.17 10.54 -6.50
C LYS A 70 -19.75 9.98 -6.37
N ARG A 71 -19.61 8.68 -6.54
CA ARG A 71 -18.35 7.97 -6.30
C ARG A 71 -17.44 8.18 -7.50
N MET A 72 -16.35 8.90 -7.29
CA MET A 72 -15.48 9.37 -8.37
C MET A 72 -14.93 8.23 -9.26
N LEU A 73 -14.55 7.10 -8.67
CA LEU A 73 -14.03 5.95 -9.41
C LEU A 73 -15.11 5.16 -10.18
N GLU A 74 -16.39 5.41 -9.92
CA GLU A 74 -17.51 4.85 -10.70
C GLU A 74 -17.91 5.77 -11.86
N ILE A 75 -17.46 7.03 -11.84
CA ILE A 75 -17.74 8.02 -12.89
C ILE A 75 -16.55 8.16 -13.84
N ASP A 76 -15.34 8.27 -13.28
CA ASP A 76 -14.09 8.42 -14.04
C ASP A 76 -13.44 7.05 -14.24
N HIS A 77 -13.79 6.40 -15.36
CA HIS A 77 -13.29 5.08 -15.70
C HIS A 77 -11.78 5.07 -16.00
N ASN A 78 -11.25 6.16 -16.56
CA ASN A 78 -9.81 6.26 -16.85
C ASN A 78 -9.02 6.28 -15.54
N LEU A 79 -9.40 7.16 -14.60
CA LEU A 79 -8.80 7.19 -13.27
C LEU A 79 -8.97 5.87 -12.54
N SER A 80 -10.14 5.23 -12.66
CA SER A 80 -10.38 3.91 -12.08
C SER A 80 -9.43 2.84 -12.61
N ASN A 81 -9.22 2.79 -13.93
CA ASN A 81 -8.31 1.84 -14.56
C ASN A 81 -6.85 2.10 -14.15
N THR A 82 -6.42 3.36 -14.12
CA THR A 82 -5.09 3.74 -13.63
C THR A 82 -4.88 3.29 -12.18
N VAL A 83 -5.82 3.60 -11.29
CA VAL A 83 -5.72 3.19 -9.87
C VAL A 83 -5.73 1.66 -9.74
N LYS A 84 -6.57 0.95 -10.50
CA LYS A 84 -6.62 -0.52 -10.52
C LYS A 84 -5.27 -1.09 -10.94
N HIS A 85 -4.69 -0.59 -12.03
CA HIS A 85 -3.42 -1.03 -12.58
C HIS A 85 -2.25 -0.80 -11.60
N LEU A 86 -2.11 0.41 -11.06
CA LEU A 86 -1.06 0.74 -10.09
C LEU A 86 -1.17 -0.11 -8.82
N PHE A 87 -2.39 -0.37 -8.34
CA PHE A 87 -2.63 -1.16 -7.14
C PHE A 87 -2.41 -2.67 -7.37
N LEU A 88 -2.95 -3.24 -8.45
CA LEU A 88 -2.94 -4.68 -8.66
C LEU A 88 -1.65 -5.19 -9.31
N ASP A 89 -1.14 -4.46 -10.31
CA ASP A 89 -0.01 -4.92 -11.13
C ASP A 89 1.34 -4.44 -10.58
N TYR A 90 1.38 -3.21 -10.06
CA TYR A 90 2.58 -2.61 -9.46
C TYR A 90 2.59 -2.64 -7.92
N GLN A 91 1.49 -3.10 -7.31
CA GLN A 91 1.34 -3.22 -5.85
C GLN A 91 1.47 -1.87 -5.12
N TRP A 92 1.30 -0.72 -5.77
CA TRP A 92 1.41 0.56 -5.08
C TRP A 92 0.38 0.69 -3.96
N SER A 93 0.78 1.28 -2.83
CA SER A 93 -0.18 1.51 -1.75
C SER A 93 -1.15 2.63 -2.13
N PRO A 94 -2.38 2.67 -1.58
CA PRO A 94 -3.30 3.79 -1.78
C PRO A 94 -2.68 5.17 -1.50
N GLU A 95 -1.88 5.30 -0.45
CA GLU A 95 -1.11 6.52 -0.16
C GLU A 95 -0.07 6.83 -1.25
N GLY A 96 0.64 5.81 -1.75
CA GLY A 96 1.62 5.97 -2.81
C GLY A 96 0.98 6.43 -4.13
N ILE A 97 -0.19 5.88 -4.47
CA ILE A 97 -0.97 6.27 -5.65
C ILE A 97 -1.42 7.73 -5.53
N GLU A 98 -2.04 8.12 -4.41
CA GLU A 98 -2.44 9.52 -4.19
C GLU A 98 -1.23 10.46 -4.28
N GLY A 99 -0.15 10.13 -3.56
CA GLY A 99 1.04 10.98 -3.49
C GLY A 99 1.67 11.18 -4.86
N ARG A 100 1.76 10.11 -5.66
CA ARG A 100 2.34 10.18 -7.00
C ARG A 100 1.45 10.93 -7.99
N LEU A 101 0.15 10.65 -8.00
CA LEU A 101 -0.82 11.39 -8.83
C LEU A 101 -0.77 12.89 -8.52
N ARG A 102 -0.69 13.26 -7.23
CA ARG A 102 -0.60 14.66 -6.83
C ARG A 102 0.68 15.33 -7.33
N LEU A 103 1.80 14.61 -7.31
CA LEU A 103 3.09 15.11 -7.80
C LEU A 103 3.06 15.37 -9.31
N GLU A 104 2.57 14.41 -10.10
CA GLU A 104 2.59 14.51 -11.57
C GLU A 104 1.53 15.49 -12.11
N TYR A 105 0.31 15.46 -11.58
CA TYR A 105 -0.76 16.37 -12.02
C TYR A 105 -0.73 17.74 -11.33
N ARG A 106 0.17 17.94 -10.35
CA ARG A 106 0.28 19.16 -9.52
C ARG A 106 -1.03 19.59 -8.84
N LYS A 107 -1.96 18.66 -8.63
CA LYS A 107 -3.25 18.87 -7.96
C LYS A 107 -3.74 17.59 -7.32
N THR A 108 -4.62 17.70 -6.33
CA THR A 108 -5.25 16.51 -5.74
C THR A 108 -6.24 15.89 -6.72
N VAL A 109 -5.91 14.71 -7.23
CA VAL A 109 -6.77 13.92 -8.14
C VAL A 109 -7.71 13.02 -7.35
N ILE A 110 -7.16 12.24 -6.41
CA ILE A 110 -7.90 11.30 -5.57
C ILE A 110 -7.26 11.21 -4.18
N SER A 111 -8.06 11.00 -3.14
CA SER A 111 -7.54 10.69 -1.80
C SER A 111 -7.36 9.19 -1.58
N TYR A 112 -6.36 8.80 -0.80
CA TYR A 112 -6.12 7.41 -0.41
C TYR A 112 -7.35 6.82 0.30
N GLN A 113 -8.12 7.65 1.03
CA GLN A 113 -9.36 7.24 1.67
C GLN A 113 -10.43 6.79 0.66
N THR A 114 -10.53 7.49 -0.48
CA THR A 114 -11.42 7.09 -1.58
C THR A 114 -10.97 5.76 -2.17
N ILE A 115 -9.66 5.57 -2.37
CA ILE A 115 -9.10 4.32 -2.88
C ILE A 115 -9.37 3.16 -1.92
N TYR A 116 -9.12 3.33 -0.62
CA TYR A 116 -9.45 2.31 0.39
C TYR A 116 -10.95 1.98 0.39
N ARG A 117 -11.83 2.99 0.37
CA ARG A 117 -13.28 2.77 0.32
C ARG A 117 -13.69 1.99 -0.93
N ALA A 118 -13.04 2.21 -2.08
CA ALA A 118 -13.28 1.45 -3.30
C ALA A 118 -12.81 -0.02 -3.16
N ILE A 119 -11.61 -0.24 -2.62
CA ILE A 119 -11.07 -1.58 -2.36
C ILE A 119 -12.00 -2.36 -1.42
N TYR A 120 -12.43 -1.78 -0.30
CA TYR A 120 -13.30 -2.45 0.68
C TYR A 120 -14.72 -2.74 0.16
N ARG A 121 -15.16 -2.02 -0.87
CA ARG A 121 -16.44 -2.28 -1.54
C ARG A 121 -16.34 -3.30 -2.68
N GLY A 122 -15.13 -3.77 -2.98
CA GLY A 122 -14.88 -4.69 -4.10
C GLY A 122 -14.91 -4.03 -5.48
N HIS A 123 -14.72 -2.71 -5.58
CA HIS A 123 -14.74 -1.98 -6.86
C HIS A 123 -13.71 -2.49 -7.88
N PHE A 124 -12.60 -3.04 -7.39
CA PHE A 124 -11.53 -3.60 -8.23
C PHE A 124 -11.55 -5.12 -8.34
N ASP A 125 -12.52 -5.79 -7.72
CA ASP A 125 -12.66 -7.24 -7.80
C ASP A 125 -13.13 -7.64 -9.20
N ASP A 126 -12.64 -8.76 -9.70
CA ASP A 126 -13.18 -9.38 -10.91
C ASP A 126 -14.46 -10.17 -10.55
N ASN A 127 -15.36 -10.37 -11.52
CA ASN A 127 -16.73 -10.85 -11.29
C ASN A 127 -16.81 -12.17 -10.48
N SER A 128 -17.82 -12.22 -9.60
CA SER A 128 -18.28 -13.37 -8.79
C SER A 128 -17.23 -14.02 -7.90
N LEU A 129 -16.79 -13.29 -6.87
CA LEU A 129 -16.12 -13.90 -5.72
C LEU A 129 -17.03 -14.96 -5.09
N SER A 130 -16.53 -16.18 -4.94
CA SER A 130 -17.20 -17.23 -4.17
C SER A 130 -17.34 -16.82 -2.70
N HIS A 131 -18.35 -17.37 -2.02
CA HIS A 131 -18.63 -17.03 -0.62
C HIS A 131 -17.39 -17.27 0.26
N GLY A 132 -16.88 -16.23 0.90
CA GLY A 132 -15.65 -16.26 1.71
C GLY A 132 -14.38 -15.76 1.03
N ALA A 133 -14.38 -15.48 -0.27
CA ALA A 133 -13.24 -14.90 -0.96
C ALA A 133 -13.11 -13.39 -0.62
N ARG A 134 -11.97 -13.00 -0.03
CA ARG A 134 -11.68 -11.61 0.38
C ARG A 134 -11.24 -10.69 -0.77
N GLY A 135 -11.44 -11.10 -2.02
CA GLY A 135 -11.13 -10.29 -3.21
C GLY A 135 -9.71 -9.71 -3.25
N VAL A 136 -9.60 -8.50 -3.79
CA VAL A 136 -8.38 -7.70 -3.87
C VAL A 136 -7.96 -7.11 -2.52
N ILE A 137 -8.83 -7.12 -1.50
CA ILE A 137 -8.50 -6.65 -0.14
C ILE A 137 -7.29 -7.41 0.43
N ARG A 138 -7.13 -8.70 0.09
CA ARG A 138 -5.96 -9.51 0.51
C ARG A 138 -4.62 -9.01 -0.02
N LYS A 139 -4.64 -8.15 -1.05
CA LYS A 139 -3.46 -7.50 -1.64
C LYS A 139 -3.04 -6.26 -0.86
N LEU A 140 -3.89 -5.74 0.04
CA LEU A 140 -3.49 -4.73 1.01
C LEU A 140 -2.46 -5.30 1.99
N ARG A 141 -1.53 -4.44 2.39
CA ARG A 141 -0.50 -4.75 3.39
C ARG A 141 -1.06 -4.65 4.81
N HIS A 142 -1.94 -5.58 5.18
CA HIS A 142 -2.31 -5.78 6.58
C HIS A 142 -1.85 -7.16 7.04
N ARG A 143 -0.56 -7.24 7.39
CA ARG A 143 0.00 -8.37 8.12
C ARG A 143 0.81 -7.83 9.29
N GLY A 144 0.11 -7.44 10.36
CA GLY A 144 0.76 -7.31 11.66
C GLY A 144 1.37 -8.66 12.02
N LYS A 145 2.66 -8.67 12.35
CA LYS A 145 3.26 -9.87 12.96
C LYS A 145 2.83 -9.90 14.41
N THR A 146 2.38 -11.05 14.89
CA THR A 146 2.40 -11.35 16.32
C THR A 146 3.85 -11.25 16.79
N ARG A 147 4.08 -10.49 17.86
CA ARG A 147 5.42 -10.37 18.48
C ARG A 147 5.84 -11.75 18.96
N HIS A 148 7.07 -12.15 18.65
CA HIS A 148 7.66 -13.35 19.24
C HIS A 148 8.03 -13.09 20.71
N THR A 149 7.94 -14.15 21.51
CA THR A 149 8.21 -14.18 22.95
C THR A 149 9.69 -13.91 23.23
N LYS A 150 9.99 -13.22 24.35
CA LYS A 150 11.35 -13.00 24.86
C LYS A 150 12.01 -14.34 25.24
N GLY A 151 13.29 -14.52 24.92
CA GLY A 151 14.09 -15.66 25.41
C GLY A 151 14.99 -16.40 24.39
N TYR A 152 15.10 -15.95 23.14
CA TYR A 152 16.04 -16.56 22.19
C TYR A 152 17.48 -16.16 22.54
N VAL A 153 18.29 -17.15 22.92
CA VAL A 153 19.74 -17.01 23.11
C VAL A 153 20.43 -17.48 21.82
N GLU A 154 21.20 -16.60 21.21
CA GLU A 154 21.84 -16.85 19.92
C GLU A 154 23.14 -17.66 20.07
N ASN A 155 23.07 -18.95 19.74
CA ASN A 155 24.20 -19.89 19.89
C ASN A 155 25.09 -20.00 18.63
N ARG A 156 25.04 -19.03 17.70
CA ARG A 156 25.84 -19.07 16.46
C ARG A 156 27.20 -18.41 16.69
N GLY A 157 28.27 -19.03 16.17
CA GLY A 157 29.63 -18.49 16.25
C GLY A 157 29.75 -17.04 15.75
N LYS A 158 30.57 -16.25 16.44
CA LYS A 158 30.77 -14.80 16.22
C LYS A 158 31.62 -14.56 14.97
N ILE A 159 31.27 -13.52 14.20
CA ILE A 159 32.08 -13.04 13.07
C ILE A 159 33.12 -12.06 13.61
N SER A 160 34.32 -12.09 13.05
CA SER A 160 35.31 -11.03 13.27
C SER A 160 34.79 -9.75 12.61
N ILE A 161 34.41 -8.76 13.40
CA ILE A 161 33.94 -7.46 12.90
C ILE A 161 35.12 -6.50 12.80
N SER A 162 35.21 -5.76 11.69
CA SER A 162 36.23 -4.71 11.51
C SER A 162 35.82 -3.42 12.21
N HIS A 163 34.65 -2.87 11.83
CA HIS A 163 34.10 -1.63 12.38
C HIS A 163 32.70 -1.83 12.97
N THR A 164 32.46 -1.20 14.11
CA THR A 164 31.14 -1.14 14.73
C THR A 164 30.30 -0.01 14.12
N ILE A 165 28.97 -0.12 14.21
CA ILE A 165 28.05 0.91 13.70
C ILE A 165 28.26 2.29 14.36
N HIS A 166 28.88 2.35 15.53
CA HIS A 166 29.18 3.59 16.25
C HIS A 166 30.37 4.36 15.66
N GLU A 167 31.25 3.69 14.92
CA GLU A 167 32.39 4.32 14.22
C GLU A 167 31.97 4.99 12.91
N ARG A 168 30.72 4.81 12.51
CA ARG A 168 30.20 5.29 11.24
C ARG A 168 30.15 6.82 11.20
N PRO A 169 30.55 7.45 10.08
CA PRO A 169 30.42 8.89 9.92
C PRO A 169 28.97 9.36 10.04
N GLU A 170 28.80 10.56 10.61
CA GLU A 170 27.49 11.10 10.96
C GLU A 170 26.62 11.39 9.71
N ASP A 171 27.23 11.72 8.57
CA ASP A 171 26.56 11.86 7.28
C ASP A 171 25.79 10.58 6.88
N VAL A 172 26.37 9.43 7.20
CA VAL A 172 25.77 8.13 6.90
C VAL A 172 24.58 7.87 7.85
N ASN A 173 24.67 8.27 9.12
CA ASN A 173 23.56 8.16 10.07
C ASN A 173 22.37 9.04 9.67
N ASN A 174 22.67 10.26 9.21
CA ASN A 174 21.69 11.24 8.75
C ASN A 174 21.17 10.96 7.33
N ARG A 175 21.76 9.98 6.62
CA ARG A 175 21.33 9.54 5.28
C ARG A 175 21.38 10.71 4.29
N THR A 176 22.49 11.44 4.23
CA THR A 176 22.58 12.69 3.47
C THR A 176 23.10 12.53 2.04
N ARG A 177 23.59 11.33 1.67
CA ARG A 177 24.19 11.07 0.35
C ARG A 177 23.85 9.68 -0.19
N ILE A 178 24.02 9.52 -1.50
CA ILE A 178 23.98 8.24 -2.20
C ILE A 178 25.31 7.50 -1.97
N GLY A 179 25.24 6.17 -1.91
CA GLY A 179 26.42 5.29 -1.86
C GLY A 179 26.66 4.66 -0.51
N ASP A 180 25.78 4.89 0.45
CA ASP A 180 25.80 4.20 1.74
C ASP A 180 24.77 3.07 1.73
N TRP A 181 25.23 1.84 1.63
CA TRP A 181 24.40 0.68 1.34
C TRP A 181 24.14 -0.17 2.58
N GLU A 182 22.93 -0.69 2.76
CA GLU A 182 22.66 -1.78 3.68
C GLU A 182 22.58 -3.10 2.89
N ALA A 183 23.26 -4.15 3.36
CA ALA A 183 23.29 -5.47 2.72
C ALA A 183 22.52 -6.52 3.53
N ASP A 184 21.73 -7.37 2.88
CA ASP A 184 21.02 -8.49 3.52
C ASP A 184 20.92 -9.69 2.56
N THR A 185 20.56 -10.85 3.09
CA THR A 185 20.21 -12.02 2.28
C THR A 185 18.79 -12.50 2.56
N VAL A 186 17.96 -12.47 1.53
CA VAL A 186 16.57 -12.91 1.58
C VAL A 186 16.50 -14.36 1.11
N ALA A 187 16.43 -15.28 2.06
CA ALA A 187 16.27 -16.71 1.79
C ALA A 187 14.80 -17.14 1.69
N GLY A 188 14.57 -18.17 0.87
CA GLY A 188 13.31 -18.89 0.74
C GLY A 188 13.30 -20.18 1.55
N LYS A 189 13.26 -21.32 0.86
CA LYS A 189 13.55 -22.64 1.45
C LYS A 189 14.99 -22.72 1.96
N THR A 190 15.16 -23.31 3.13
CA THR A 190 16.45 -23.49 3.79
C THR A 190 17.44 -24.25 2.90
N ARG A 191 18.72 -23.84 2.90
CA ARG A 191 19.84 -24.44 2.12
C ARG A 191 19.69 -24.39 0.59
N LYS A 192 18.77 -23.59 0.05
CA LYS A 192 18.66 -23.33 -1.40
C LYS A 192 19.19 -21.94 -1.76
N ALA A 193 18.94 -21.55 -3.01
CA ALA A 193 19.24 -20.22 -3.51
C ALA A 193 18.66 -19.11 -2.62
N CYS A 194 19.38 -17.99 -2.55
CA CYS A 194 18.97 -16.79 -1.83
C CYS A 194 19.16 -15.56 -2.71
N LEU A 195 18.44 -14.49 -2.39
CA LEU A 195 18.68 -13.18 -2.98
C LEU A 195 19.62 -12.40 -2.07
N VAL A 196 20.68 -11.84 -2.63
CA VAL A 196 21.48 -10.78 -1.99
C VAL A 196 20.80 -9.46 -2.34
N THR A 197 20.50 -8.66 -1.33
CA THR A 197 19.86 -7.37 -1.49
C THR A 197 20.77 -6.27 -0.97
N LEU A 198 20.97 -5.23 -1.79
CA LEU A 198 21.68 -4.01 -1.42
C LEU A 198 20.71 -2.84 -1.54
N THR A 199 20.47 -2.13 -0.44
CA THR A 199 19.60 -0.96 -0.46
C THR A 199 20.36 0.30 -0.07
N ASP A 200 20.32 1.32 -0.92
CA ASP A 200 20.89 2.63 -0.60
C ASP A 200 20.10 3.32 0.53
N ARG A 201 20.82 3.83 1.53
CA ARG A 201 20.25 4.42 2.74
C ARG A 201 19.71 5.83 2.56
N TYR A 202 19.92 6.49 1.42
CA TYR A 202 19.34 7.79 1.10
C TYR A 202 18.18 7.68 0.10
N SER A 203 18.42 7.13 -1.08
CA SER A 203 17.44 6.98 -2.16
C SER A 203 16.50 5.79 -1.99
N ARG A 204 16.82 4.82 -1.12
CA ARG A 204 16.11 3.52 -1.01
C ARG A 204 16.25 2.65 -2.26
N PHE A 205 17.18 2.96 -3.17
CA PHE A 205 17.39 2.19 -4.39
C PHE A 205 17.86 0.80 -4.03
N LEU A 206 17.21 -0.21 -4.60
CA LEU A 206 17.42 -1.61 -4.32
C LEU A 206 18.11 -2.26 -5.50
N GLN A 207 19.17 -3.02 -5.25
CA GLN A 207 19.66 -4.03 -6.17
C GLN A 207 19.48 -5.42 -5.58
N ILE A 208 19.19 -6.38 -6.46
CA ILE A 208 18.91 -7.77 -6.11
C ILE A 208 19.72 -8.69 -7.02
N GLN A 209 20.50 -9.59 -6.43
CA GLN A 209 21.16 -10.66 -7.19
C GLN A 209 20.86 -12.03 -6.60
N LYS A 210 20.50 -13.00 -7.46
CA LYS A 210 20.35 -14.39 -7.05
C LYS A 210 21.72 -15.04 -6.87
N VAL A 211 21.87 -15.72 -5.75
CA VAL A 211 23.02 -16.59 -5.45
C VAL A 211 22.52 -18.00 -5.22
N ALA A 212 23.17 -18.98 -5.86
CA ALA A 212 22.74 -20.38 -5.85
C ALA A 212 22.72 -21.00 -4.44
N VAL A 213 23.63 -20.58 -3.55
CA VAL A 213 23.70 -21.04 -2.16
C VAL A 213 24.17 -19.88 -1.28
N LYS A 214 23.61 -19.77 -0.08
CA LYS A 214 24.00 -18.79 0.96
C LYS A 214 25.39 -19.10 1.57
N LYS A 215 26.44 -19.05 0.74
CA LYS A 215 27.85 -19.18 1.13
C LYS A 215 28.52 -17.80 1.06
N SER A 216 29.35 -17.49 2.06
CA SER A 216 29.90 -16.14 2.20
C SER A 216 30.69 -15.66 0.99
N LYS A 217 31.58 -16.50 0.44
CA LYS A 217 32.34 -16.17 -0.77
C LYS A 217 31.44 -15.74 -1.95
N LEU A 218 30.38 -16.50 -2.21
CA LEU A 218 29.45 -16.21 -3.32
C LEU A 218 28.61 -14.95 -3.05
N VAL A 219 28.22 -14.73 -1.80
CA VAL A 219 27.47 -13.52 -1.40
C VAL A 219 28.33 -12.28 -1.58
N ILE A 220 29.59 -12.31 -1.13
CA ILE A 220 30.52 -11.18 -1.28
C ILE A 220 30.87 -10.94 -2.76
N GLU A 221 31.11 -12.00 -3.55
CA GLU A 221 31.35 -11.85 -5.00
C GLU A 221 30.16 -11.22 -5.73
N ALA A 222 28.93 -11.58 -5.36
CA ALA A 222 27.72 -10.91 -5.87
C ALA A 222 27.67 -9.43 -5.46
N MET A 223 27.93 -9.13 -4.18
CA MET A 223 27.96 -7.73 -3.69
C MET A 223 29.00 -6.88 -4.42
N VAL A 224 30.19 -7.43 -4.68
CA VAL A 224 31.25 -6.74 -5.45
C VAL A 224 30.72 -6.39 -6.83
N LYS A 225 30.19 -7.37 -7.57
CA LYS A 225 29.66 -7.17 -8.92
C LYS A 225 28.51 -6.15 -8.98
N MET A 226 27.64 -6.16 -7.97
CA MET A 226 26.51 -5.24 -7.87
C MET A 226 26.97 -3.79 -7.63
N LEU A 227 27.93 -3.60 -6.73
CA LEU A 227 28.41 -2.28 -6.31
C LEU A 227 29.46 -1.69 -7.23
N GLU A 228 30.25 -2.51 -7.94
CA GLU A 228 31.32 -2.07 -8.84
C GLU A 228 30.89 -0.93 -9.80
N PRO A 229 29.75 -1.00 -10.51
CA PRO A 229 29.31 0.09 -11.40
C PRO A 229 28.65 1.28 -10.68
N LEU A 230 28.44 1.22 -9.36
CA LEU A 230 27.66 2.21 -8.62
C LEU A 230 28.51 3.09 -7.70
N THR A 231 27.97 4.25 -7.35
CA THR A 231 28.48 5.09 -6.25
C THR A 231 28.40 4.33 -4.94
N LYS A 232 29.50 4.30 -4.20
CA LYS A 232 29.67 3.49 -2.99
C LYS A 232 30.69 4.14 -2.07
N HIS A 233 30.36 4.19 -0.80
CA HIS A 233 31.18 4.75 0.28
C HIS A 233 31.25 3.76 1.43
N THR A 234 30.09 3.26 1.87
CA THR A 234 30.00 2.33 3.00
C THR A 234 29.02 1.20 2.73
N VAL A 235 29.26 0.05 3.36
CA VAL A 235 28.31 -1.06 3.36
C VAL A 235 28.04 -1.50 4.80
N THR A 236 26.77 -1.71 5.11
CA THR A 236 26.29 -2.18 6.40
C THR A 236 25.60 -3.54 6.24
N PRO A 237 26.32 -4.66 6.36
CA PRO A 237 25.73 -6.00 6.43
C PRO A 237 25.22 -6.30 7.86
N ASP A 238 24.52 -7.42 8.03
CA ASP A 238 24.14 -7.89 9.36
C ASP A 238 25.28 -8.76 9.92
N ARG A 239 25.13 -9.28 11.14
CA ARG A 239 26.11 -10.20 11.72
C ARG A 239 25.93 -11.65 11.25
N GLY A 240 25.32 -11.87 10.08
CA GLY A 240 25.10 -13.18 9.46
C GLY A 240 26.37 -13.78 8.86
N LYS A 241 26.57 -15.10 9.02
CA LYS A 241 27.79 -15.82 8.58
C LYS A 241 28.05 -15.72 7.08
N GLU A 242 27.06 -15.37 6.30
CA GLU A 242 27.20 -15.03 4.88
C GLU A 242 28.08 -13.79 4.64
N PHE A 243 28.33 -12.94 5.64
CA PHE A 243 29.16 -11.74 5.52
C PHE A 243 30.54 -11.90 6.15
N THR A 244 30.96 -13.12 6.52
CA THR A 244 32.29 -13.36 7.12
C THR A 244 33.44 -12.89 6.23
N TYR A 245 33.33 -13.00 4.89
CA TYR A 245 34.36 -12.56 3.93
C TYR A 245 34.27 -11.07 3.55
N HIS A 246 33.62 -10.22 4.37
CA HIS A 246 33.44 -8.80 4.09
C HIS A 246 34.73 -8.02 3.87
N GLN A 247 35.88 -8.46 4.42
CA GLN A 247 37.17 -7.79 4.16
C GLN A 247 37.48 -7.72 2.66
N LYS A 248 37.15 -8.77 1.89
CA LYS A 248 37.32 -8.78 0.43
C LYS A 248 36.49 -7.68 -0.26
N LEU A 249 35.34 -7.31 0.31
CA LEU A 249 34.52 -6.21 -0.18
C LEU A 249 35.24 -4.86 0.00
N SER A 250 35.81 -4.65 1.19
CA SER A 250 36.62 -3.47 1.50
C SER A 250 37.84 -3.36 0.59
N ASP A 251 38.59 -4.46 0.44
CA ASP A 251 39.82 -4.48 -0.34
C ASP A 251 39.57 -4.25 -1.84
N GLN A 252 38.50 -4.85 -2.40
CA GLN A 252 38.21 -4.75 -3.84
C GLN A 252 37.53 -3.45 -4.25
N LEU A 253 36.69 -2.87 -3.38
CA LEU A 253 35.90 -1.69 -3.71
C LEU A 253 36.40 -0.41 -3.03
N ASN A 254 37.42 -0.51 -2.17
CA ASN A 254 37.93 0.57 -1.34
C ASN A 254 36.82 1.24 -0.52
N ILE A 255 36.04 0.44 0.22
CA ILE A 255 34.92 0.89 1.05
C ILE A 255 35.01 0.38 2.47
N GLU A 256 34.38 1.11 3.39
CA GLU A 256 34.29 0.70 4.79
C GLU A 256 33.04 -0.15 5.05
N VAL A 257 33.21 -1.19 5.87
CA VAL A 257 32.13 -2.11 6.24
C VAL A 257 31.85 -1.97 7.73
N TYR A 258 30.59 -1.67 8.07
CA TYR A 258 30.14 -1.41 9.43
C TYR A 258 29.09 -2.41 9.88
N PHE A 259 29.21 -2.93 11.09
CA PHE A 259 28.25 -3.92 11.63
C PHE A 259 27.35 -3.34 12.73
N PRO A 260 26.03 -3.59 12.70
CA PRO A 260 25.09 -3.19 13.75
C PRO A 260 25.41 -3.92 15.07
N ASP A 261 24.83 -3.48 16.18
CA ASP A 261 24.90 -4.20 17.45
C ASP A 261 24.15 -5.54 17.42
N PRO A 262 24.54 -6.52 18.24
CA PRO A 262 23.74 -7.73 18.41
C PRO A 262 22.32 -7.37 18.85
N HIS A 263 21.33 -8.08 18.29
CA HIS A 263 19.93 -7.89 18.62
C HIS A 263 19.37 -6.46 18.38
N ALA A 264 20.03 -5.66 17.53
CA ALA A 264 19.61 -4.29 17.19
C ALA A 264 19.15 -4.12 15.73
N PRO A 265 18.12 -4.86 15.26
CA PRO A 265 17.68 -4.80 13.86
C PRO A 265 17.22 -3.41 13.41
N TRP A 266 16.73 -2.58 14.34
CA TRP A 266 16.28 -1.20 14.05
C TRP A 266 17.38 -0.30 13.50
N GLN A 267 18.65 -0.61 13.76
CA GLN A 267 19.80 0.12 13.20
C GLN A 267 19.94 -0.07 11.68
N ARG A 268 19.19 -1.02 11.09
CA ARG A 268 19.10 -1.34 9.66
C ARG A 268 17.65 -1.30 9.15
N GLY A 269 16.88 -0.33 9.62
CA GLY A 269 15.45 -0.22 9.29
C GLY A 269 15.15 -0.05 7.79
N THR A 270 16.13 0.38 6.97
CA THR A 270 15.94 0.50 5.52
C THR A 270 15.79 -0.88 4.88
N ASN A 271 16.75 -1.77 5.14
CA ASN A 271 16.70 -3.14 4.64
C ASN A 271 15.50 -3.92 5.16
N GLU A 272 15.16 -3.79 6.45
CA GLU A 272 13.98 -4.49 6.99
C GLU A 272 12.70 -4.11 6.25
N ASN A 273 12.49 -2.81 6.02
CA ASN A 273 11.35 -2.31 5.26
C ASN A 273 11.39 -2.82 3.82
N THR A 274 12.52 -2.63 3.12
CA THR A 274 12.69 -2.99 1.71
C THR A 274 12.51 -4.49 1.47
N ASN A 275 13.10 -5.33 2.32
CA ASN A 275 12.93 -6.78 2.27
C ASN A 275 11.49 -7.18 2.59
N GLY A 276 10.81 -6.46 3.49
CA GLY A 276 9.37 -6.59 3.70
C GLY A 276 8.55 -6.37 2.43
N LEU A 277 8.96 -5.44 1.56
CA LEU A 277 8.31 -5.24 0.25
C LEU A 277 8.61 -6.37 -0.73
N LEU A 278 9.87 -6.79 -0.78
CA LEU A 278 10.28 -7.88 -1.66
C LEU A 278 9.51 -9.17 -1.38
N ARG A 279 9.08 -9.38 -0.11
CA ARG A 279 8.23 -10.51 0.28
C ARG A 279 6.83 -10.51 -0.35
N GLU A 280 6.39 -9.44 -1.00
CA GLU A 280 5.16 -9.44 -1.82
C GLU A 280 5.32 -10.26 -3.10
N TYR A 281 6.53 -10.25 -3.66
CA TYR A 281 6.90 -11.01 -4.86
C TYR A 281 7.48 -12.36 -4.50
N PHE A 282 8.20 -12.42 -3.37
CA PHE A 282 8.89 -13.61 -2.90
C PHE A 282 8.52 -13.99 -1.45
N PRO A 283 7.36 -14.62 -1.23
CA PRO A 283 6.93 -15.04 0.11
C PRO A 283 7.92 -15.98 0.81
N LYS A 284 7.85 -16.05 2.15
CA LYS A 284 8.66 -17.01 2.93
C LYS A 284 8.32 -18.44 2.53
N GLY A 285 9.33 -19.31 2.44
CA GLY A 285 9.16 -20.71 2.06
C GLY A 285 9.11 -20.98 0.55
N SER A 286 9.07 -19.94 -0.29
CA SER A 286 9.18 -20.05 -1.73
C SER A 286 10.58 -20.52 -2.17
N ASP A 287 10.67 -21.20 -3.31
CA ASP A 287 11.95 -21.69 -3.86
C ASP A 287 12.44 -20.76 -4.96
N LEU A 288 13.69 -20.26 -4.85
CA LEU A 288 14.31 -19.37 -5.85
C LEU A 288 15.02 -20.11 -6.97
N THR A 289 15.14 -21.43 -6.87
CA THR A 289 15.96 -22.22 -7.81
C THR A 289 15.49 -22.02 -9.24
N LEU A 290 14.16 -22.07 -9.46
CA LEU A 290 13.52 -21.95 -10.77
C LEU A 290 13.17 -20.51 -11.16
N VAL A 291 13.39 -19.53 -10.28
CA VAL A 291 13.10 -18.13 -10.59
C VAL A 291 14.23 -17.60 -11.47
N ASP A 292 13.92 -17.17 -12.69
CA ASP A 292 14.90 -16.62 -13.62
C ASP A 292 15.38 -15.20 -13.22
N VAL A 293 16.42 -14.73 -13.91
CA VAL A 293 17.00 -13.41 -13.66
C VAL A 293 16.05 -12.28 -14.10
N GLN A 294 15.28 -12.49 -15.17
CA GLN A 294 14.35 -11.49 -15.70
C GLN A 294 13.22 -11.18 -14.71
N THR A 295 12.69 -12.21 -14.04
CA THR A 295 11.67 -12.08 -12.99
C THR A 295 12.21 -11.30 -11.80
N ILE A 296 13.47 -11.54 -11.41
CA ILE A 296 14.12 -10.79 -10.33
C ILE A 296 14.31 -9.32 -10.71
N GLN A 297 14.76 -9.06 -11.95
CA GLN A 297 14.88 -7.70 -12.46
C GLN A 297 13.52 -7.00 -12.50
N LEU A 298 12.44 -7.71 -12.85
CA LEU A 298 11.09 -7.17 -12.81
C LEU A 298 10.69 -6.75 -11.39
N TRP A 299 11.00 -7.57 -10.37
CA TRP A 299 10.73 -7.22 -8.97
C TRP A 299 11.53 -6.00 -8.52
N GLU A 300 12.82 -5.97 -8.87
CA GLU A 300 13.71 -4.84 -8.62
C GLU A 300 13.15 -3.55 -9.26
N ASN A 301 12.84 -3.59 -10.56
CA ASN A 301 12.28 -2.47 -11.31
C ASN A 301 10.96 -1.97 -10.71
N LYS A 302 10.06 -2.88 -10.32
CA LYS A 302 8.80 -2.50 -9.66
C LYS A 302 9.04 -1.81 -8.32
N LEU A 303 10.00 -2.27 -7.53
CA LEU A 303 10.31 -1.67 -6.23
C LEU A 303 11.05 -0.34 -6.34
N ASN A 304 11.93 -0.20 -7.34
CA ASN A 304 12.67 1.02 -7.64
C ASN A 304 11.82 2.09 -8.33
N ASN A 305 10.72 1.70 -8.99
CA ASN A 305 9.72 2.61 -9.54
C ASN A 305 8.50 2.80 -8.63
N ARG A 306 8.54 2.30 -7.39
CA ARG A 306 7.44 2.48 -6.44
C ARG A 306 7.63 3.76 -5.62
N PRO A 307 6.66 4.69 -5.62
CA PRO A 307 6.79 5.97 -4.94
C PRO A 307 6.92 5.79 -3.42
N ARG A 308 7.75 6.62 -2.79
CA ARG A 308 8.04 6.56 -1.35
C ARG A 308 7.66 7.85 -0.66
N LYS A 309 6.87 7.75 0.41
CA LYS A 309 6.52 8.90 1.26
C LYS A 309 7.75 9.63 1.79
N CYS A 310 8.78 8.89 2.22
CA CYS A 310 10.02 9.46 2.72
C CYS A 310 10.87 10.17 1.66
N LEU A 311 10.55 10.01 0.38
CA LEU A 311 11.20 10.68 -0.76
C LEU A 311 10.25 11.71 -1.39
N ASN A 312 9.28 12.22 -0.62
CA ASN A 312 8.25 13.13 -1.12
C ASN A 312 7.51 12.59 -2.35
N TRP A 313 7.22 11.28 -2.35
CA TRP A 313 6.52 10.55 -3.41
C TRP A 313 7.30 10.39 -4.73
N LYS A 314 8.57 10.76 -4.76
CA LYS A 314 9.51 10.30 -5.78
C LYS A 314 9.80 8.80 -5.62
N THR A 315 10.28 8.19 -6.69
CA THR A 315 10.72 6.79 -6.67
C THR A 315 12.19 6.68 -6.28
N PRO A 316 12.63 5.52 -5.76
CA PRO A 316 14.04 5.28 -5.51
C PRO A 316 14.92 5.47 -6.75
N TYR A 317 14.42 5.09 -7.92
CA TYR A 317 15.10 5.29 -9.20
C TYR A 317 15.36 6.77 -9.49
N GLU A 318 14.33 7.62 -9.37
CA GLU A 318 14.46 9.07 -9.61
C GLU A 318 15.47 9.72 -8.69
N VAL A 319 15.45 9.35 -7.40
CA VAL A 319 16.36 9.93 -6.42
C VAL A 319 17.80 9.45 -6.63
N PHE A 320 17.99 8.19 -7.03
CA PHE A 320 19.32 7.62 -7.22
C PHE A 320 20.01 8.11 -8.50
N TYR A 321 19.29 8.17 -9.62
CA TYR A 321 19.86 8.62 -10.91
C TYR A 321 19.69 10.12 -11.15
N GLY A 322 18.92 10.83 -10.32
CA GLY A 322 18.62 12.25 -10.53
C GLY A 322 17.69 12.51 -11.72
N GLU A 323 17.04 11.47 -12.23
CA GLU A 323 16.14 11.53 -13.38
C GLU A 323 14.69 11.73 -12.94
N SER A 324 13.87 12.38 -13.77
CA SER A 324 12.43 12.44 -13.58
C SER A 324 11.78 11.42 -14.49
N VAL A 325 10.95 10.52 -13.94
CA VAL A 325 10.16 9.59 -14.75
C VAL A 325 8.70 10.03 -14.73
N HIS A 326 7.98 9.84 -15.83
CA HIS A 326 6.52 9.92 -15.83
C HIS A 326 5.99 8.50 -15.73
N LEU A 327 5.29 8.19 -14.63
CA LEU A 327 4.88 6.82 -14.31
C LEU A 327 3.38 6.58 -14.49
N ILE A 328 2.61 7.64 -14.76
CA ILE A 328 1.15 7.60 -14.87
C ILE A 328 0.67 8.24 -16.18
#